data_AF-A0A3N5Y553-F1
#
_entry.id   AF-A0A3N5Y553-F1
#
_cell.length_a   1.000
_cell.length_b   1.000
_cell.length_c   1.000
_cell.angle_alpha   90.00
_cell.angle_beta   90.00
_cell.angle_gamma   90.00
#
_symmetry.space_group_name_H-M   'P 1'
#
loop_
_entity.id
_entity.type
_entity.pdbx_description
1 polymer ?
#
loop_
_entity_poly.entity_id
_entity_poly.type
_entity_poly.pdbx_seq_one_letter_code
_entity_poly.pdbx_strand_id
1 'polypeptide(L)'
;MSSIHRRTFFKYAAAPAAGLALVPDVSFGQPAPAKPRRVFLTGDGLSMTPLEHATLLARLTGQDGFQRDNYLHGGPVEALEARFAALLGKERALFFPTGTLANHLAVRVLAGERRRVLVQEESHFYRDEGDCGQLLSGLNLVPLGPGRPTRSL
;
A
#
# COMPACT_ATOMS: atom_id res chain seq x y z
N MET A 1 20.43 53.21 18.85
CA MET A 1 19.88 53.67 20.16
C MET A 1 18.37 53.42 20.07
N SER A 2 17.73 52.51 20.80
CA SER A 2 17.83 52.18 22.23
C SER A 2 17.55 50.69 22.44
N SER A 3 18.33 50.02 23.32
CA SER A 3 18.19 48.61 23.65
C SER A 3 17.15 48.42 24.76
N ILE A 4 16.10 47.65 24.48
CA ILE A 4 15.09 47.31 25.49
C ILE A 4 15.70 46.29 26.47
N HIS A 5 15.96 46.74 27.69
CA HIS A 5 16.51 45.92 28.77
C HIS A 5 15.44 44.96 29.32
N ARG A 6 15.74 43.66 29.31
CA ARG A 6 14.90 42.55 29.83
C ARG A 6 14.45 42.70 31.30
N ARG A 7 14.97 43.68 32.04
CA ARG A 7 14.65 43.94 33.45
C ARG A 7 13.40 44.81 33.69
N THR A 8 12.81 45.38 32.64
CA THR A 8 11.66 46.28 32.79
C THR A 8 10.31 45.56 32.72
N PHE A 9 10.28 44.29 32.31
CA PHE A 9 9.03 43.54 32.12
C PHE A 9 8.35 43.14 33.44
N PHE A 10 9.12 42.94 34.51
CA PHE A 10 8.58 42.54 35.82
C PHE A 10 7.90 43.67 36.61
N LYS A 11 8.03 44.93 36.19
CA LYS A 11 7.43 46.06 36.93
C LYS A 11 5.92 46.23 36.70
N TYR A 12 5.34 45.55 35.71
CA TYR A 12 3.89 45.56 35.46
C TYR A 12 3.17 44.32 35.99
N ALA A 13 3.88 43.38 36.63
CA ALA A 13 3.32 42.11 37.11
C ALA A 13 2.75 42.17 38.55
N ALA A 14 2.45 43.37 39.05
CA ALA A 14 1.85 43.55 40.37
C ALA A 14 0.68 44.54 40.29
N ALA A 15 -0.45 44.06 39.77
CA ALA A 15 -1.77 44.64 40.03
C ALA A 15 -2.53 43.69 40.98
N PRO A 16 -3.24 44.22 42.00
CA PRO A 16 -3.78 43.40 43.08
C PRO A 16 -4.96 42.53 42.61
N ALA A 17 -5.01 41.34 43.19
CA ALA A 17 -5.99 40.28 42.97
C ALA A 17 -7.40 40.66 43.45
N ALA A 18 -8.16 41.40 42.64
CA ALA A 18 -9.56 41.74 42.94
C ALA A 18 -10.51 41.51 41.76
N GLY A 19 -10.24 40.53 40.89
CA GLY A 19 -11.07 40.25 39.72
C GLY A 19 -11.14 38.79 39.25
N LEU A 20 -10.69 37.82 40.04
CA LEU A 20 -10.55 36.43 39.59
C LEU A 20 -11.79 35.54 39.85
N ALA A 21 -13.00 36.11 39.87
CA ALA A 21 -14.21 35.36 40.22
C ALA A 21 -15.03 34.82 39.03
N LEU A 22 -14.60 35.02 37.77
CA LEU A 22 -15.43 34.66 36.60
C LEU A 22 -14.67 34.09 35.39
N VAL A 23 -13.50 33.49 35.58
CA VAL A 23 -12.91 32.68 34.50
C VAL A 23 -13.63 31.32 34.54
N PRO A 24 -14.41 30.93 33.52
CA PRO A 24 -14.94 29.57 33.48
C PRO A 24 -13.76 28.61 33.53
N ASP A 25 -13.93 27.52 34.29
CA ASP A 25 -12.98 26.42 34.35
C ASP A 25 -12.87 25.82 32.94
N VAL A 26 -11.93 26.34 32.13
CA VAL A 26 -11.62 25.79 30.82
C VAL A 26 -10.85 24.53 31.09
N SER A 27 -11.59 23.46 31.36
CA SER A 27 -11.05 22.11 31.37
C SER A 27 -10.59 21.82 29.94
N PHE A 28 -9.28 21.94 29.71
CA PHE A 28 -8.67 21.39 28.50
C PHE A 28 -8.86 19.88 28.58
N GLY A 29 -9.97 19.41 28.01
CA GLY A 29 -10.26 17.99 27.90
C GLY A 29 -9.01 17.30 27.40
N GLN A 30 -8.47 16.40 28.22
CA GLN A 30 -7.28 15.65 27.89
C GLN A 30 -7.55 15.00 26.53
N PRO A 31 -6.77 15.31 25.47
CA PRO A 31 -7.04 14.76 24.15
C PRO A 31 -7.09 13.25 24.29
N ALA A 32 -8.19 12.65 23.80
CA ALA A 32 -8.38 11.21 23.86
C ALA A 32 -7.07 10.55 23.38
N PRO A 33 -6.51 9.58 24.13
CA PRO A 33 -5.22 9.01 23.80
C PRO A 33 -5.25 8.56 22.34
N ALA A 34 -4.42 9.21 21.52
CA ALA A 34 -4.34 8.88 20.10
C ALA A 34 -4.05 7.38 20.01
N LYS A 35 -4.89 6.64 19.28
CA LYS A 35 -4.66 5.21 19.07
C LYS A 35 -3.22 5.03 18.59
N PRO A 36 -2.40 4.19 19.26
CA PRO A 36 -1.00 4.05 18.91
C PRO A 36 -0.89 3.65 17.43
N ARG A 37 -0.28 4.52 16.64
CA ARG A 37 -0.11 4.31 15.21
C ARG A 37 0.97 3.27 15.00
N ARG A 38 0.58 2.03 14.70
CA ARG A 38 1.53 0.96 14.33
C ARG A 38 2.20 1.33 13.01
N VAL A 39 3.53 1.31 12.97
CA VAL A 39 4.33 1.53 11.76
C VAL A 39 5.04 0.23 11.45
N PHE A 40 4.83 -0.30 10.25
CA PHE A 40 5.51 -1.48 9.76
C PHE A 40 6.54 -1.04 8.73
N LEU A 41 7.78 -1.50 8.87
CA LEU A 41 8.89 -1.19 7.96
C LEU A 41 9.14 -2.30 6.93
N THR A 42 8.21 -3.24 6.81
CA THR A 42 8.32 -4.43 5.96
C THR A 42 7.03 -4.65 5.19
N GLY A 43 7.16 -4.83 3.87
CA GLY A 43 6.04 -5.09 2.97
C GLY A 43 5.14 -3.87 2.75
N ASP A 44 4.29 -3.97 1.73
CA ASP A 44 3.39 -2.87 1.31
C ASP A 44 1.92 -3.13 1.71
N GLY A 45 1.69 -4.14 2.55
CA GLY A 45 0.37 -4.55 2.98
C GLY A 45 -0.26 -3.59 4.00
N LEU A 46 -1.58 -3.71 4.17
CA LEU A 46 -2.35 -2.90 5.14
C LEU A 46 -2.06 -3.27 6.62
N SER A 47 -1.30 -4.33 6.87
CA SER A 47 -0.87 -4.80 8.21
C SER A 47 -2.00 -4.84 9.26
N MET A 48 -3.18 -5.26 8.82
CA MET A 48 -4.36 -5.43 9.66
C MET A 48 -4.27 -6.75 10.44
N THR A 49 -4.74 -6.73 11.68
CA THR A 49 -5.01 -7.96 12.43
C THR A 49 -6.17 -8.74 11.80
N PRO A 50 -6.29 -10.06 12.04
CA PRO A 50 -7.42 -10.84 11.53
C PRO A 50 -8.79 -10.26 11.90
N LEU A 51 -8.95 -9.71 13.12
CA LEU A 51 -10.19 -9.11 13.58
C LEU A 51 -10.52 -7.79 12.85
N GLU A 52 -9.51 -6.93 12.66
CA GLU A 52 -9.68 -5.68 11.90
C GLU A 52 -10.07 -5.99 10.45
N HIS A 53 -9.45 -7.00 9.83
CA HIS A 53 -9.78 -7.44 8.48
C HIS A 53 -11.22 -7.96 8.41
N ALA A 54 -11.62 -8.86 9.31
CA ALA A 54 -12.99 -9.41 9.34
C ALA A 54 -14.05 -8.31 9.53
N THR A 55 -13.76 -7.34 10.40
CA THR A 55 -14.65 -6.19 10.64
C THR A 55 -14.78 -5.31 9.39
N LEU A 56 -13.67 -5.07 8.69
CA LEU A 56 -13.67 -4.33 7.44
C LEU A 56 -14.50 -5.05 6.36
N LEU A 57 -14.32 -6.36 6.21
CA LEU A 57 -15.09 -7.16 5.25
C LEU A 57 -16.59 -7.11 5.58
N ALA A 58 -16.97 -7.37 6.83
CA ALA A 58 -18.37 -7.32 7.26
C ALA A 58 -19.01 -5.96 6.97
N ARG A 59 -18.28 -4.87 7.23
CA ARG A 59 -18.72 -3.51 6.92
C ARG A 59 -18.94 -3.29 5.43
N LEU A 60 -17.99 -3.71 4.58
CA LEU A 60 -18.06 -3.52 3.13
C LEU A 60 -19.19 -4.35 2.50
N THR A 61 -19.37 -5.60 2.95
CA THR A 61 -20.40 -6.49 2.42
C THR A 61 -21.80 -6.18 2.95
N GLY A 62 -21.91 -5.44 4.06
CA GLY A 62 -23.19 -5.02 4.63
C GLY A 62 -23.73 -3.69 4.09
N GLN A 63 -23.06 -3.06 3.12
CA GLN A 63 -23.53 -1.82 2.48
C GLN A 63 -24.66 -2.11 1.47
N ASP A 64 -25.63 -1.21 1.41
CA ASP A 64 -26.70 -1.29 0.40
C ASP A 64 -26.10 -1.25 -1.01
N GLY A 65 -26.55 -2.19 -1.85
CA GLY A 65 -26.08 -2.32 -3.23
C GLY A 65 -24.77 -3.09 -3.42
N PHE A 66 -24.20 -3.72 -2.39
CA PHE A 66 -23.07 -4.63 -2.57
C PHE A 66 -23.42 -5.77 -3.53
N GLN A 67 -22.65 -5.89 -4.62
CA GLN A 67 -22.77 -6.98 -5.59
C GLN A 67 -21.54 -7.87 -5.46
N ARG A 68 -21.74 -9.17 -5.22
CA ARG A 68 -20.63 -10.13 -5.27
C ARG A 68 -20.15 -10.31 -6.71
N ASP A 69 -18.87 -10.58 -6.89
CA ASP A 69 -18.41 -11.14 -8.16
C ASP A 69 -18.83 -12.62 -8.27
N ASN A 70 -18.85 -13.14 -9.49
CA ASN A 70 -19.03 -14.55 -9.76
C ASN A 70 -17.97 -15.00 -10.76
N TYR A 71 -16.96 -15.74 -10.31
CA TYR A 71 -15.81 -16.13 -11.13
C TYR A 71 -15.19 -14.95 -11.88
N LEU A 72 -14.89 -13.86 -11.15
CA LEU A 72 -14.34 -12.60 -11.68
C LEU A 72 -15.30 -11.78 -12.57
N HIS A 73 -16.56 -12.17 -12.69
CA HIS A 73 -17.56 -11.38 -13.41
C HIS A 73 -18.39 -10.53 -12.45
N GLY A 74 -18.47 -9.22 -12.71
CA GLY A 74 -19.25 -8.28 -11.92
C GLY A 74 -18.58 -7.84 -10.62
N GLY A 75 -19.31 -7.01 -9.88
CA GLY A 75 -18.97 -6.62 -8.51
C GLY A 75 -17.66 -5.83 -8.38
N PRO A 76 -17.00 -5.92 -7.21
CA PRO A 76 -15.75 -5.20 -6.92
C PRO A 76 -14.60 -5.52 -7.87
N VAL A 77 -14.53 -6.74 -8.41
CA VAL A 77 -13.44 -7.17 -9.31
C VAL A 77 -13.50 -6.39 -10.62
N GLU A 78 -14.66 -6.33 -11.27
CA GLU A 78 -14.83 -5.58 -12.51
C GLU A 78 -14.57 -4.08 -12.30
N ALA A 79 -15.03 -3.51 -11.18
CA ALA A 79 -14.77 -2.11 -10.83
C ALA A 79 -13.27 -1.84 -10.64
N LEU A 80 -12.54 -2.79 -10.03
CA LEU A 80 -11.10 -2.71 -9.85
C LEU A 80 -10.37 -2.77 -11.19
N GLU A 81 -10.71 -3.74 -12.04
CA GLU A 81 -10.14 -3.90 -13.37
C GLU A 81 -10.37 -2.66 -14.25
N ALA A 82 -11.59 -2.12 -14.28
CA ALA A 82 -11.92 -0.91 -15.04
C ALA A 82 -11.09 0.28 -14.56
N ARG A 83 -10.94 0.45 -13.24
CA ARG A 83 -10.12 1.53 -12.68
C ARG A 83 -8.64 1.38 -13.06
N PHE A 84 -8.08 0.17 -12.96
CA PHE A 84 -6.67 -0.05 -13.32
C PHE A 84 -6.42 0.07 -14.82
N ALA A 85 -7.34 -0.38 -15.67
CA ALA A 85 -7.27 -0.18 -17.11
C ALA A 85 -7.19 1.32 -17.46
N ALA A 86 -8.06 2.13 -16.85
CA ALA A 86 -8.05 3.58 -17.02
C ALA A 86 -6.75 4.23 -16.50
N LEU A 87 -6.28 3.85 -15.31
CA LEU A 87 -5.05 4.38 -14.72
C LEU A 87 -3.80 4.07 -15.56
N LEU A 88 -3.74 2.88 -16.16
CA LEU A 88 -2.59 2.41 -16.96
C LEU A 88 -2.68 2.78 -18.44
N GLY A 89 -3.79 3.39 -18.88
CA GLY A 89 -4.05 3.70 -20.28
C GLY A 89 -4.09 2.44 -21.15
N LYS A 90 -4.64 1.34 -20.63
CA LYS A 90 -4.78 0.06 -21.35
C LYS A 90 -6.25 -0.20 -21.67
N GLU A 91 -6.50 -0.94 -22.73
CA GLU A 91 -7.86 -1.33 -23.13
C GLU A 91 -8.56 -2.17 -22.04
N ARG A 92 -7.79 -3.04 -21.37
CA ARG A 92 -8.27 -3.96 -20.34
C ARG A 92 -7.21 -4.18 -19.26
N ALA A 93 -7.67 -4.54 -18.07
CA ALA A 93 -6.87 -5.11 -16.99
C ALA A 93 -7.58 -6.38 -16.50
N LEU A 94 -6.83 -7.35 -15.99
CA LEU A 94 -7.35 -8.60 -15.46
C LEU A 94 -6.83 -8.79 -14.04
N PHE A 95 -7.72 -9.12 -13.12
CA PHE A 95 -7.38 -9.42 -11.74
C PHE A 95 -6.76 -10.82 -11.64
N PHE A 96 -5.67 -10.92 -10.88
CA PHE A 96 -5.05 -12.18 -10.50
C PHE A 96 -4.87 -12.23 -8.97
N PRO A 97 -5.09 -13.40 -8.34
CA PRO A 97 -4.85 -13.55 -6.89
C PRO A 97 -3.42 -13.24 -6.46
N THR A 98 -2.42 -13.45 -7.32
CA THR A 98 -1.00 -13.17 -7.04
C THR A 98 -0.29 -12.55 -8.24
N GLY A 99 0.76 -11.76 -7.95
CA GLY A 99 1.66 -11.23 -8.98
C GLY A 99 2.44 -12.31 -9.72
N THR A 100 2.85 -13.38 -9.01
CA THR A 100 3.49 -14.56 -9.59
C THR A 100 2.65 -15.19 -10.71
N LEU A 101 1.36 -15.43 -10.44
CA LEU A 101 0.47 -16.01 -11.46
C LEU A 101 0.28 -15.05 -12.64
N ALA A 102 0.11 -13.75 -12.36
CA ALA A 102 -0.05 -12.73 -13.39
C ALA A 102 1.17 -12.67 -14.33
N ASN A 103 2.39 -12.62 -13.76
CA ASN A 103 3.64 -12.58 -14.51
C ASN A 103 3.82 -13.84 -15.34
N HIS A 104 3.59 -15.02 -14.74
CA HIS A 104 3.72 -16.30 -15.42
C HIS A 104 2.80 -16.39 -16.64
N LEU A 105 1.52 -16.05 -16.48
CA LEU A 105 0.57 -16.07 -17.60
C LEU A 105 0.93 -15.03 -18.66
N ALA A 106 1.34 -13.82 -18.27
CA ALA A 106 1.75 -12.79 -19.22
C ALA A 106 2.94 -13.26 -20.07
N VAL A 107 3.99 -13.80 -19.44
CA VAL A 107 5.16 -14.34 -20.15
C VAL A 107 4.77 -15.53 -21.02
N ARG A 108 3.92 -16.43 -20.53
CA ARG A 108 3.46 -17.60 -21.28
C ARG A 108 2.72 -17.21 -22.55
N VAL A 109 1.80 -16.24 -22.46
CA VAL A 109 1.05 -15.71 -23.61
C VAL A 109 1.99 -15.05 -24.61
N LEU A 110 2.92 -14.21 -24.15
CA LEU A 110 3.87 -13.51 -25.03
C LEU A 110 4.87 -14.46 -25.71
N ALA A 111 5.25 -15.54 -25.05
CA ALA A 111 6.16 -16.53 -25.63
C ALA A 111 5.53 -17.29 -26.80
N GLY A 112 4.21 -17.53 -26.76
CA GLY A 112 3.52 -18.41 -27.72
C GLY A 112 4.21 -19.78 -27.79
N GLU A 113 4.38 -20.35 -28.98
CA GLU A 113 5.05 -21.65 -29.15
C GLU A 113 6.57 -21.65 -28.81
N ARG A 114 7.17 -20.47 -28.57
CA ARG A 114 8.59 -20.37 -28.25
C ARG A 114 8.82 -20.79 -26.81
N ARG A 115 9.97 -21.43 -26.59
CA ARG A 115 10.38 -21.90 -25.26
C ARG A 115 11.47 -21.07 -24.60
N ARG A 116 12.25 -20.26 -25.34
CA ARG A 116 13.29 -19.41 -24.73
C ARG A 116 12.74 -18.02 -24.42
N VAL A 117 12.91 -17.57 -23.19
CA VAL A 117 12.48 -16.25 -22.73
C VAL A 117 13.67 -15.54 -22.09
N LEU A 118 13.97 -14.33 -22.56
CA LEU A 118 14.98 -13.48 -21.95
C LEU A 118 14.36 -12.77 -20.74
N VAL A 119 15.03 -12.82 -19.60
CA VAL A 119 14.58 -12.20 -18.34
C VAL A 119 15.74 -11.46 -17.69
N GLN A 120 15.46 -10.46 -16.86
CA GLN A 120 16.51 -9.83 -16.06
C GLN A 120 16.99 -10.81 -14.99
N GLU A 121 18.31 -10.90 -14.79
CA GLU A 121 18.95 -11.80 -13.80
C GLU A 121 18.39 -11.65 -12.38
N GLU A 122 18.05 -10.43 -11.98
CA GLU A 122 17.51 -10.11 -10.65
C GLU A 122 15.99 -9.97 -10.62
N SER A 123 15.29 -10.38 -11.68
CA SER A 123 13.83 -10.30 -11.69
C SER A 123 13.19 -11.27 -10.70
N HIS A 124 12.12 -10.83 -10.04
CA HIS A 124 11.28 -11.68 -9.20
C HIS A 124 10.82 -12.93 -9.96
N PHE A 125 10.45 -12.78 -11.24
CA PHE A 125 10.05 -13.89 -12.12
C PHE A 125 11.12 -14.98 -12.25
N TYR A 126 12.40 -14.61 -12.25
CA TYR A 126 13.50 -15.56 -12.34
C TYR A 126 13.93 -16.12 -10.98
N ARG A 127 13.89 -15.32 -9.89
CA ARG A 127 14.49 -15.69 -8.60
C ARG A 127 13.49 -16.18 -7.54
N ASP A 128 12.27 -15.66 -7.54
CA ASP A 128 11.39 -15.69 -6.37
C ASP A 128 10.02 -16.32 -6.66
N GLU A 129 9.87 -16.97 -7.82
CA GLU A 129 8.61 -17.61 -8.26
C GLU A 129 8.70 -19.14 -8.32
N GLY A 130 9.71 -19.74 -7.68
CA GLY A 130 9.83 -21.20 -7.52
C GLY A 130 9.91 -21.96 -8.84
N ASP A 131 10.62 -21.41 -9.83
CA ASP A 131 10.79 -21.98 -11.16
C ASP A 131 9.46 -22.28 -11.91
N CYS A 132 8.36 -21.58 -11.56
CA CYS A 132 7.04 -21.86 -12.12
C CYS A 132 7.00 -21.75 -13.66
N GLY A 133 7.73 -20.80 -14.24
CA GLY A 133 7.85 -20.65 -15.69
C GLY A 133 8.43 -21.89 -16.37
N GLN A 134 9.45 -22.50 -15.76
CA GLN A 134 10.04 -23.74 -16.27
C GLN A 134 9.12 -24.94 -16.02
N LEU A 135 8.64 -25.12 -14.78
CA LEU A 135 7.92 -26.32 -14.37
C LEU A 135 6.52 -26.43 -14.97
N LEU A 136 5.76 -25.33 -14.97
CA LEU A 136 4.36 -25.32 -15.38
C LEU A 136 4.17 -24.97 -16.86
N SER A 137 5.21 -24.43 -17.51
CA SER A 137 5.11 -23.95 -18.89
C SER A 137 6.26 -24.34 -19.80
N GLY A 138 7.24 -25.10 -19.30
CA GLY A 138 8.37 -25.60 -20.10
C GLY A 138 9.21 -24.47 -20.71
N LEU A 139 9.20 -23.28 -20.10
CA LEU A 139 9.99 -22.15 -20.55
C LEU A 139 11.44 -22.33 -20.08
N ASN A 140 12.38 -22.06 -20.97
CA ASN A 140 13.79 -21.93 -20.68
C ASN A 140 14.09 -20.43 -20.48
N LEU A 141 14.21 -20.02 -19.22
CA LEU A 141 14.53 -18.66 -18.85
C LEU A 141 16.03 -18.41 -19.02
N VAL A 142 16.38 -17.39 -19.79
CA VAL A 142 17.77 -16.99 -20.05
C VAL A 142 18.01 -15.65 -19.35
N PRO A 143 18.72 -15.63 -18.21
CA PRO A 143 18.94 -14.42 -17.44
C PRO A 143 19.95 -13.50 -18.13
N LEU A 144 19.61 -12.22 -18.24
CA LEU A 144 20.47 -11.15 -18.74
C LEU A 144 21.03 -10.34 -17.57
N GLY A 145 22.36 -10.40 -17.41
CA GLY A 145 23.10 -9.63 -16.41
C GLY A 145 23.90 -8.48 -17.05
N PRO A 146 24.41 -7.53 -16.25
CA PRO A 146 25.20 -6.41 -16.76
C PRO A 146 26.44 -6.88 -17.54
N GLY A 147 26.50 -6.55 -18.83
CA GLY A 147 27.65 -6.82 -19.70
C GLY A 147 27.94 -8.30 -19.97
N ARG A 148 27.02 -9.22 -19.63
CA ARG A 148 27.20 -10.66 -19.86
C ARG A 148 25.89 -11.30 -20.34
N PRO A 149 25.92 -12.12 -21.41
CA PRO A 149 24.73 -12.77 -21.92
C PRO A 149 24.18 -13.88 -21.00
N THR A 150 24.97 -14.34 -20.03
CA THR A 150 24.56 -15.31 -19.02
C THR A 150 25.54 -15.27 -17.84
N ARG A 151 25.06 -15.07 -16.61
CA ARG A 151 25.77 -15.58 -15.43
C ARG A 151 25.19 -16.94 -15.11
N SER A 152 25.78 -17.96 -15.71
CA SER A 152 25.76 -19.28 -15.08
C SER A 152 26.67 -19.18 -13.86
N LEU A 153 26.20 -19.67 -12.70
CA LEU A 153 27.02 -19.85 -11.49
C LEU A 153 28.31 -20.62 -11.81
#